data_AF-A0A497H9W3-F1
#
_entry.id   AF-A0A497H9W3-F1
#
_cell.length_a   1.000
_cell.length_b   1.000
_cell.length_c   1.000
_cell.angle_alpha   90.00
_cell.angle_beta   90.00
_cell.angle_gamma   90.00
#
_symmetry.space_group_name_H-M   'P 1'
#
loop_
_entity.id
_entity.type
_entity.pdbx_description
1 polymer ?
#
loop_
_entity_poly.entity_id
_entity_poly.type
_entity_poly.pdbx_seq_one_letter_code
_entity_poly.pdbx_strand_id
1 'polypeptide(L)'
;MKRIVLMGNPNVGKSVVFSRLTGANVIASNYPGTTVDYSKGRMRIDGEKVEIIDAPGTYSLEPTNRAEEVALKMFKEADIVINVIDATNLERNLYLTLQILERDKPVIIALNLWDETKHLGIHIDEKKLEEILGVPVVPTVALTGEGIKTLVSRIKEAKSAEHIKPTSDEARWIEIGSIIKKVEKVEHKHHTIYDIISEVTIKPVTGIPFAIIIIFAAFWLVRIIGENLINFLLDPFFEDIYKPIMMQLSKLLGSGFIHDMLIGQLINGEIDFTQSMGILTTGLYVPIALVLPYIIAFYFTLSILEDSGYLPRLATLVDNIFHKLGMHGHGIVPTFLGLGCNVPGALATRTLETRKQRFISATLLAIAIPCMAQTAMIFGALGKYGMRYIAIVFLVLITLYLIIGLILNKTVKGESPEIFLEVPPYHRPSIKAVSKKTWMRVRWFLGEAVPFLMVGVFLVNLLYFLGVLQWIGKLLMPLMSTLFGLPGEASTALIVGFLRKDLAVGMLLPLNMNPLQLVIAVTMLTIYFPCVATFTVLLKELGFKDMIKSTLIMISTAISIGFILRVIFFGIP
;
A
#
# COMPACT_ATOMS: atom_id res chain seq x y z
N MET A 1 -31.39 14.68 8.44
CA MET A 1 -29.94 14.45 8.27
C MET A 1 -29.31 15.83 8.19
N LYS A 2 -28.36 16.18 9.06
CA LYS A 2 -27.73 17.50 9.04
C LYS A 2 -27.06 17.74 7.67
N ARG A 3 -27.17 18.96 7.15
CA ARG A 3 -26.59 19.40 5.88
C ARG A 3 -25.45 20.38 6.13
N ILE A 4 -24.26 19.98 5.72
CA ILE A 4 -23.08 20.84 5.70
C ILE A 4 -22.87 21.29 4.26
N VAL A 5 -22.70 22.59 4.06
CA VAL A 5 -22.44 23.17 2.74
C VAL A 5 -21.04 23.76 2.72
N LEU A 6 -20.24 23.34 1.75
CA LEU A 6 -18.95 23.97 1.49
C LEU A 6 -19.16 25.19 0.61
N MET A 7 -18.74 26.35 1.13
CA MET A 7 -18.75 27.63 0.44
C MET A 7 -17.33 28.13 0.27
N GLY A 8 -17.08 28.97 -0.73
CA GLY A 8 -15.76 29.54 -0.99
C GLY A 8 -15.62 30.06 -2.41
N ASN A 9 -14.56 30.84 -2.63
CA ASN A 9 -14.24 31.35 -3.96
C ASN A 9 -13.93 30.20 -4.94
N PRO A 10 -14.07 30.40 -6.25
CA PRO A 10 -13.49 29.50 -7.25
C PRO A 10 -11.99 29.29 -7.00
N ASN A 11 -11.52 28.07 -7.26
CA ASN A 11 -10.11 27.65 -7.17
C ASN A 11 -9.45 27.66 -5.77
N VAL A 12 -10.20 27.83 -4.69
CA VAL A 12 -9.67 27.75 -3.30
C VAL A 12 -9.44 26.32 -2.81
N GLY A 13 -9.52 25.33 -3.69
CA GLY A 13 -9.44 23.90 -3.33
C GLY A 13 -10.70 23.32 -2.69
N LYS A 14 -11.85 24.03 -2.75
CA LYS A 14 -13.15 23.59 -2.20
C LYS A 14 -13.54 22.16 -2.60
N SER A 15 -13.47 21.82 -3.88
CA SER A 15 -13.84 20.46 -4.36
C SER A 15 -12.85 19.38 -3.90
N VAL A 16 -11.59 19.75 -3.64
CA VAL A 16 -10.60 18.83 -3.06
C VAL A 16 -10.92 18.62 -1.57
N VAL A 17 -11.22 19.69 -0.82
CA VAL A 17 -11.70 19.60 0.58
C VAL A 17 -12.96 18.75 0.65
N PHE A 18 -13.93 18.98 -0.24
CA PHE A 18 -15.15 18.17 -0.36
C PHE A 18 -14.82 16.69 -0.56
N SER A 19 -13.97 16.36 -1.55
CA SER A 19 -13.56 14.99 -1.82
C SER A 19 -12.91 14.35 -0.61
N ARG A 20 -12.08 15.10 0.14
CA ARG A 20 -11.43 14.62 1.38
C ARG A 20 -12.42 14.39 2.52
N LEU A 21 -13.51 15.15 2.59
CA LEU A 21 -14.53 15.01 3.62
C LEU A 21 -15.50 13.85 3.33
N THR A 22 -15.83 13.61 2.06
CA THR A 22 -16.83 12.59 1.65
C THR A 22 -16.22 11.26 1.24
N GLY A 23 -14.93 11.25 0.92
CA GLY A 23 -14.25 10.16 0.22
C GLY A 23 -14.92 9.81 -1.12
N ALA A 24 -14.82 8.55 -1.53
CA ALA A 24 -15.35 8.04 -2.81
C ALA A 24 -16.90 8.06 -2.98
N ASN A 25 -17.66 8.50 -1.98
CA ASN A 25 -19.13 8.54 -2.01
C ASN A 25 -19.66 9.87 -2.56
N VAL A 26 -19.18 10.29 -3.73
CA VAL A 26 -19.62 11.50 -4.41
C VAL A 26 -20.65 11.15 -5.48
N ILE A 27 -21.81 11.80 -5.42
CA ILE A 27 -22.82 11.80 -6.47
C ILE A 27 -22.81 13.20 -7.06
N ALA A 28 -22.41 13.32 -8.32
CA ALA A 28 -22.66 14.54 -9.09
C ALA A 28 -24.16 14.61 -9.42
N SER A 29 -24.79 15.76 -9.15
CA SER A 29 -26.21 15.99 -9.39
C SER A 29 -26.42 17.40 -9.93
N ASN A 30 -27.51 17.61 -10.65
CA ASN A 30 -27.88 18.93 -11.16
C ASN A 30 -28.91 19.53 -10.22
N TYR A 31 -28.82 20.83 -9.94
CA TYR A 31 -29.80 21.46 -9.06
C TYR A 31 -31.16 21.55 -9.78
N PRO A 32 -32.28 21.15 -9.15
CA PRO A 32 -33.58 21.05 -9.82
C PRO A 32 -33.95 22.30 -10.61
N GLY A 33 -34.23 22.13 -11.91
CA GLY A 33 -34.58 23.24 -12.81
C GLY A 33 -33.40 24.08 -13.31
N THR A 34 -32.15 23.62 -13.14
CA THR A 34 -30.95 24.33 -13.61
C THR A 34 -29.94 23.41 -14.29
N THR A 35 -29.03 23.99 -15.07
CA THR A 35 -27.86 23.32 -15.68
C THR A 35 -26.60 23.42 -14.83
N VAL A 36 -26.74 23.79 -13.54
CA VAL A 36 -25.59 23.95 -12.65
C VAL A 36 -25.39 22.65 -11.88
N ASP A 37 -24.25 22.03 -12.13
CA ASP A 37 -23.83 20.81 -11.46
C ASP A 37 -23.32 21.14 -10.05
N TYR A 38 -23.65 20.26 -9.10
CA TYR A 38 -23.12 20.29 -7.74
C TYR A 38 -22.80 18.89 -7.28
N SER A 39 -21.81 18.78 -6.40
CA SER A 39 -21.40 17.49 -5.85
C SER A 39 -22.05 17.28 -4.50
N LYS A 40 -22.57 16.07 -4.27
CA LYS A 40 -23.20 15.69 -3.01
C LYS A 40 -22.57 14.41 -2.49
N GLY A 41 -22.20 14.41 -1.22
CA GLY A 41 -21.61 13.25 -0.57
C GLY A 41 -22.12 13.07 0.84
N ARG A 42 -21.62 12.01 1.48
CA ARG A 42 -21.97 11.66 2.85
C ARG A 42 -20.70 11.43 3.64
N MET A 43 -20.68 11.92 4.88
CA MET A 43 -19.63 11.65 5.83
C MET A 43 -20.20 11.18 7.16
N ARG A 44 -19.35 10.68 8.05
CA ARG A 44 -19.72 10.39 9.44
C ARG A 44 -19.01 11.38 10.37
N ILE A 45 -19.75 12.01 11.26
CA ILE A 45 -19.24 12.83 12.37
C ILE A 45 -19.76 12.20 13.66
N ASP A 46 -18.87 11.79 14.56
CA ASP A 46 -19.22 11.15 15.84
C ASP A 46 -20.20 9.95 15.73
N GLY A 47 -20.13 9.21 14.61
CA GLY A 47 -21.01 8.07 14.33
C GLY A 47 -22.34 8.45 13.65
N GLU A 48 -22.72 9.72 13.59
CA GLU A 48 -23.90 10.20 12.86
C GLU A 48 -23.60 10.40 11.38
N LYS A 49 -24.56 10.06 10.51
CA LYS A 49 -24.45 10.33 9.07
C LYS A 49 -24.85 11.78 8.79
N VAL A 50 -23.96 12.49 8.10
CA VAL A 50 -24.13 13.90 7.73
C VAL A 50 -24.04 14.03 6.21
N GLU A 51 -24.85 14.92 5.66
CA GLU A 51 -24.83 15.26 4.25
C GLU A 51 -23.84 16.40 4.00
N ILE A 52 -22.95 16.24 3.03
CA ILE A 52 -22.05 17.31 2.60
C ILE A 52 -22.39 17.68 1.15
N ILE A 53 -22.45 18.97 0.87
CA ILE A 53 -22.77 19.54 -0.43
C ILE A 53 -21.63 20.48 -0.83
N ASP A 54 -21.08 20.28 -2.03
CA ASP A 54 -20.15 21.21 -2.66
C ASP A 54 -20.94 22.28 -3.42
N ALA A 55 -21.05 23.48 -2.87
CA ALA A 55 -21.70 24.57 -3.59
C ALA A 55 -20.84 25.03 -4.78
N PRO A 56 -21.43 25.59 -5.85
CA PRO A 56 -20.65 26.27 -6.89
C PRO A 56 -19.73 27.34 -6.26
N GLY A 57 -18.54 27.52 -6.83
CA GLY A 57 -17.62 28.57 -6.37
C GLY A 57 -18.24 29.94 -6.62
N THR A 58 -18.25 30.81 -5.60
CA THR A 58 -18.87 32.15 -5.67
C THR A 58 -17.95 33.20 -5.08
N TYR A 59 -18.01 34.42 -5.58
CA TYR A 59 -17.25 35.54 -5.01
C TYR A 59 -18.07 36.40 -4.05
N SER A 60 -19.41 36.30 -4.14
CA SER A 60 -20.37 37.06 -3.35
C SER A 60 -21.63 36.23 -3.11
N LEU A 61 -22.36 36.53 -2.03
CA LEU A 61 -23.72 36.07 -1.78
C LEU A 61 -24.79 36.91 -2.50
N GLU A 62 -24.38 37.95 -3.22
CA GLU A 62 -25.22 38.73 -4.13
C GLU A 62 -25.11 38.15 -5.55
N PRO A 63 -26.12 37.42 -6.02
CA PRO A 63 -25.98 36.63 -7.22
C PRO A 63 -26.01 37.51 -8.47
N THR A 64 -24.93 37.46 -9.25
CA THR A 64 -24.81 38.08 -10.57
C THR A 64 -25.00 37.07 -11.70
N ASN A 65 -24.89 35.78 -11.37
CA ASN A 65 -25.00 34.67 -12.31
C ASN A 65 -25.78 33.49 -11.71
N ARG A 66 -26.18 32.54 -12.58
CA ARG A 66 -26.97 31.36 -12.18
C ARG A 66 -26.25 30.45 -11.18
N ALA A 67 -24.93 30.34 -11.23
CA ALA A 67 -24.18 29.52 -10.29
C ALA A 67 -24.21 30.12 -8.88
N GLU A 68 -24.13 31.45 -8.77
CA GLU A 68 -24.28 32.20 -7.53
C GLU A 68 -25.71 32.13 -6.98
N GLU A 69 -26.73 32.18 -7.84
CA GLU A 69 -28.12 31.95 -7.41
C GLU A 69 -28.31 30.57 -6.76
N VAL A 70 -27.68 29.54 -7.34
CA VAL A 70 -27.71 28.17 -6.82
C VAL A 70 -26.95 28.05 -5.51
N ALA A 71 -25.75 28.66 -5.42
CA ALA A 71 -24.98 28.67 -4.18
C ALA A 71 -25.74 29.38 -3.03
N LEU A 72 -26.41 30.50 -3.31
CA LEU A 72 -27.24 31.19 -2.32
C LEU A 72 -28.43 30.32 -1.83
N LYS A 73 -29.05 29.54 -2.73
CA LYS A 73 -30.10 28.58 -2.34
C LYS A 73 -29.53 27.48 -1.44
N MET A 74 -28.40 26.88 -1.81
CA MET A 74 -27.73 25.86 -1.01
C MET A 74 -27.32 26.40 0.37
N PHE A 75 -26.80 27.61 0.43
CA PHE A 75 -26.44 28.30 1.66
C PHE A 75 -27.64 28.45 2.61
N LYS A 76 -28.82 28.83 2.10
CA LYS A 76 -30.04 28.96 2.92
C LYS A 76 -30.46 27.62 3.55
N GLU A 77 -30.28 26.52 2.82
CA GLU A 77 -30.59 25.15 3.25
C GLU A 77 -29.51 24.53 4.18
N ALA A 78 -28.39 25.22 4.43
CA ALA A 78 -27.29 24.72 5.24
C ALA A 78 -27.62 24.76 6.75
N ASP A 79 -27.32 23.68 7.46
CA ASP A 79 -27.30 23.65 8.93
C ASP A 79 -25.95 24.16 9.47
N ILE A 80 -24.85 23.87 8.75
CA ILE A 80 -23.49 24.34 9.04
C ILE A 80 -22.82 24.70 7.71
N VAL A 81 -22.02 25.76 7.72
CA VAL A 81 -21.22 26.18 6.57
C VAL A 81 -19.74 25.94 6.87
N ILE A 82 -19.07 25.20 5.99
CA ILE A 82 -17.61 25.14 5.94
C ILE A 82 -17.19 26.16 4.89
N ASN A 83 -16.62 27.27 5.33
CA ASN A 83 -16.11 28.29 4.43
C ASN A 83 -14.64 28.00 4.11
N VAL A 84 -14.34 27.66 2.85
CA VAL A 84 -13.00 27.35 2.38
C VAL A 84 -12.36 28.62 1.82
N ILE A 85 -11.29 29.06 2.46
CA ILE A 85 -10.57 30.30 2.18
C ILE A 85 -9.19 29.94 1.68
N ASP A 86 -8.73 30.54 0.58
CA ASP A 86 -7.34 30.45 0.14
C ASP A 86 -6.44 31.36 1.00
N ALA A 87 -5.54 30.73 1.76
CA ALA A 87 -4.61 31.40 2.66
C ALA A 87 -3.56 32.25 1.92
N THR A 88 -3.28 31.97 0.64
CA THR A 88 -2.34 32.78 -0.16
C THR A 88 -2.95 34.10 -0.65
N ASN A 89 -4.27 34.23 -0.58
CA ASN A 89 -5.01 35.40 -1.05
C ASN A 89 -6.14 35.73 -0.06
N LEU A 90 -5.78 35.92 1.20
CA LEU A 90 -6.72 36.07 2.30
C LEU A 90 -7.66 37.27 2.09
N GLU A 91 -7.13 38.41 1.63
CA GLU A 91 -7.88 39.64 1.38
C GLU A 91 -9.10 39.41 0.48
N ARG A 92 -8.89 38.76 -0.67
CA ARG A 92 -9.97 38.49 -1.64
C ARG A 92 -11.01 37.51 -1.10
N ASN A 93 -10.60 36.56 -0.26
CA ASN A 93 -11.49 35.53 0.27
C ASN A 93 -12.29 36.01 1.48
N LEU A 94 -11.77 36.98 2.25
CA LEU A 94 -12.49 37.54 3.38
C LEU A 94 -13.76 38.29 2.97
N TYR A 95 -13.87 38.76 1.73
CA TYR A 95 -15.09 39.43 1.24
C TYR A 95 -16.33 38.51 1.31
N LEU A 96 -16.28 37.34 0.67
CA LEU A 96 -17.35 36.33 0.79
C LEU A 96 -17.52 35.86 2.24
N THR A 97 -16.42 35.72 2.95
CA THR A 97 -16.40 35.25 4.35
C THR A 97 -17.23 36.16 5.24
N LEU A 98 -17.01 37.48 5.19
CA LEU A 98 -17.76 38.43 5.98
C LEU A 98 -19.24 38.42 5.59
N GLN A 99 -19.58 38.34 4.30
CA GLN A 99 -20.98 38.20 3.88
C GLN A 99 -21.65 36.93 4.43
N ILE A 100 -20.92 35.81 4.52
CA ILE A 100 -21.41 34.57 5.13
C ILE A 100 -21.61 34.77 6.64
N LEU A 101 -20.69 35.44 7.33
CA LEU A 101 -20.74 35.68 8.77
C LEU A 101 -21.81 36.71 9.18
N GLU A 102 -22.16 37.64 8.30
CA GLU A 102 -23.29 38.57 8.45
C GLU A 102 -24.65 37.85 8.46
N ARG A 103 -24.68 36.57 8.08
CA ARG A 103 -25.87 35.73 8.12
C ARG A 103 -25.80 34.84 9.35
N ASP A 104 -26.90 34.77 10.09
CA ASP A 104 -26.99 34.00 11.33
C ASP A 104 -26.97 32.47 11.08
N LYS A 105 -25.80 31.95 10.73
CA LYS A 105 -25.54 30.54 10.40
C LYS A 105 -24.28 30.07 11.13
N PRO A 106 -24.24 28.82 11.63
CA PRO A 106 -23.01 28.25 12.17
C PRO A 106 -21.94 28.09 11.09
N VAL A 107 -20.79 28.74 11.28
CA VAL A 107 -19.66 28.72 10.33
C VAL A 107 -18.41 28.14 11.00
N ILE A 108 -17.64 27.42 10.20
CA ILE A 108 -16.24 27.08 10.48
C ILE A 108 -15.41 27.39 9.23
N ILE A 109 -14.21 27.92 9.43
CA ILE A 109 -13.32 28.32 8.35
C ILE A 109 -12.24 27.26 8.14
N ALA A 110 -12.13 26.78 6.90
CA ALA A 110 -11.01 25.99 6.43
C ALA A 110 -10.05 26.91 5.66
N LEU A 111 -8.98 27.33 6.32
CA LEU A 111 -7.95 28.20 5.76
C LEU A 111 -6.99 27.32 4.95
N ASN A 112 -7.34 27.11 3.68
CA ASN A 112 -6.74 26.15 2.77
C ASN A 112 -5.51 26.72 2.05
N LEU A 113 -4.70 25.86 1.42
CA LEU A 113 -3.41 26.22 0.81
C LEU A 113 -2.41 26.77 1.84
N TRP A 114 -2.47 26.23 3.06
CA TRP A 114 -1.62 26.64 4.17
C TRP A 114 -0.13 26.35 3.93
N ASP A 115 0.19 25.29 3.20
CA ASP A 115 1.55 24.97 2.75
C ASP A 115 2.12 26.06 1.86
N GLU A 116 1.34 26.53 0.87
CA GLU A 116 1.75 27.57 -0.08
C GLU A 116 2.06 28.91 0.62
N THR A 117 1.43 29.22 1.75
CA THR A 117 1.77 30.43 2.53
C THR A 117 3.25 30.46 2.91
N LYS A 118 3.82 29.31 3.32
CA LYS A 118 5.23 29.20 3.70
C LYS A 118 6.16 29.38 2.49
N HIS A 119 5.72 28.96 1.31
CA HIS A 119 6.47 29.09 0.05
C HIS A 119 6.48 30.53 -0.44
N LEU A 120 5.34 31.22 -0.33
CA LEU A 120 5.17 32.63 -0.69
C LEU A 120 5.69 33.59 0.40
N GLY A 121 6.12 33.07 1.55
CA GLY A 121 6.57 33.84 2.70
C GLY A 121 5.45 34.63 3.38
N ILE A 122 4.21 34.17 3.24
CA ILE A 122 3.03 34.70 3.91
C ILE A 122 2.93 34.05 5.29
N HIS A 123 2.89 34.86 6.33
CA HIS A 123 2.70 34.46 7.72
C HIS A 123 1.35 34.96 8.21
N ILE A 124 0.45 34.04 8.54
CA ILE A 124 -0.89 34.35 9.05
C ILE A 124 -0.99 33.89 10.51
N ASP A 125 -1.47 34.77 11.38
CA ASP A 125 -1.82 34.44 12.77
C ASP A 125 -3.25 33.87 12.81
N GLU A 126 -3.36 32.53 12.78
CA GLU A 126 -4.64 31.83 12.69
C GLU A 126 -5.52 32.04 13.94
N LYS A 127 -4.89 32.14 15.11
CA LYS A 127 -5.60 32.33 16.39
C LYS A 127 -6.20 33.72 16.45
N LYS A 128 -5.44 34.73 16.05
CA LYS A 128 -5.93 36.10 15.99
C LYS A 128 -7.01 36.28 14.93
N LEU A 129 -6.91 35.57 13.80
CA LEU A 129 -7.98 35.53 12.80
C LEU A 129 -9.26 34.90 13.37
N GLU A 130 -9.15 33.79 14.10
CA GLU A 130 -10.27 33.15 14.81
C GLU A 130 -10.90 34.09 15.86
N GLU A 131 -10.09 34.80 16.64
CA GLU A 131 -10.56 35.80 17.61
C GLU A 131 -11.32 36.94 16.94
N ILE A 132 -10.80 37.49 15.83
CA ILE A 132 -11.42 38.62 15.14
C ILE A 132 -12.72 38.21 14.45
N LEU A 133 -12.75 37.06 13.79
CA LEU A 133 -13.94 36.58 13.07
C LEU A 133 -14.98 35.95 14.00
N GLY A 134 -14.61 35.56 15.22
CA GLY A 134 -15.51 34.96 16.20
C GLY A 134 -15.97 33.55 15.86
N VAL A 135 -15.34 32.90 14.88
CA VAL A 135 -15.65 31.54 14.41
C VAL A 135 -14.39 30.70 14.32
N PRO A 136 -14.46 29.37 14.52
CA PRO A 136 -13.29 28.50 14.45
C PRO A 136 -12.56 28.62 13.11
N VAL A 137 -11.23 28.78 13.15
CA VAL A 137 -10.37 28.79 11.97
C VAL A 137 -9.43 27.61 12.03
N VAL A 138 -9.37 26.83 10.95
CA VAL A 138 -8.50 25.65 10.86
C VAL A 138 -7.62 25.78 9.64
N PRO A 139 -6.28 25.89 9.81
CA PRO A 139 -5.33 25.73 8.72
C PRO A 139 -5.48 24.37 8.06
N THR A 140 -5.56 24.34 6.74
CA THR A 140 -5.73 23.11 5.95
C THR A 140 -4.88 23.10 4.69
N VAL A 141 -4.54 21.91 4.24
CA VAL A 141 -3.95 21.66 2.92
C VAL A 141 -4.74 20.55 2.25
N ALA A 142 -5.64 20.91 1.34
CA ALA A 142 -6.56 19.93 0.74
C ALA A 142 -5.84 18.81 -0.04
N LEU A 143 -4.70 19.14 -0.68
CA LEU A 143 -3.91 18.19 -1.46
C LEU A 143 -3.27 17.12 -0.58
N THR A 144 -2.57 17.53 0.49
CA THR A 144 -1.90 16.60 1.41
C THR A 144 -2.85 16.03 2.47
N GLY A 145 -3.98 16.69 2.73
CA GLY A 145 -4.93 16.33 3.80
C GLY A 145 -4.59 16.91 5.17
N GLU A 146 -3.52 17.70 5.29
CA GLU A 146 -3.12 18.36 6.55
C GLU A 146 -4.27 19.21 7.10
N GLY A 147 -4.59 19.06 8.38
CA GLY A 147 -5.61 19.85 9.06
C GLY A 147 -7.06 19.45 8.78
N ILE A 148 -7.33 18.56 7.80
CA ILE A 148 -8.71 18.10 7.51
C ILE A 148 -9.30 17.34 8.69
N LYS A 149 -8.49 16.51 9.38
CA LYS A 149 -8.94 15.80 10.58
C LYS A 149 -9.31 16.77 11.71
N THR A 150 -8.48 17.79 11.91
CA THR A 150 -8.75 18.88 12.87
C THR A 150 -10.03 19.62 12.49
N LEU A 151 -10.21 19.95 11.21
CA LEU A 151 -11.42 20.59 10.69
C LEU A 151 -12.66 19.76 11.06
N VAL A 152 -12.65 18.46 10.74
CA VAL A 152 -13.77 17.55 11.07
C VAL A 152 -14.07 17.52 12.57
N SER A 153 -13.03 17.43 13.42
CA SER A 153 -13.20 17.40 14.87
C SER A 153 -13.77 18.70 15.46
N ARG A 154 -13.49 19.84 14.80
CA ARG A 154 -13.95 21.18 15.19
C ARG A 154 -15.26 21.60 14.54
N ILE A 155 -15.85 20.82 13.62
CA ILE A 155 -17.18 21.13 13.02
C ILE A 155 -18.24 21.35 14.11
N LYS A 156 -18.18 20.62 15.22
CA LYS A 156 -19.09 20.79 16.37
C LYS A 156 -18.94 22.14 17.09
N GLU A 157 -17.83 22.82 16.90
CA GLU A 157 -17.54 24.15 17.44
C GLU A 157 -18.02 25.27 16.51
N ALA A 158 -18.59 24.94 15.34
CA ALA A 158 -19.13 25.93 14.41
C ALA A 158 -20.20 26.78 15.11
N LYS A 159 -20.07 28.10 14.96
CA LYS A 159 -20.93 29.09 15.62
C LYS A 159 -21.27 30.22 14.66
N SER A 160 -22.36 30.92 14.96
CA SER A 160 -22.73 32.16 14.28
C SER A 160 -21.89 33.31 14.84
N ALA A 161 -21.48 34.25 14.00
CA ALA A 161 -20.72 35.41 14.43
C ALA A 161 -21.66 36.49 14.99
N GLU A 162 -21.79 36.58 16.32
CA GLU A 162 -22.72 37.52 16.97
C GLU A 162 -22.35 39.00 16.78
N HIS A 163 -21.09 39.29 16.46
CA HIS A 163 -20.56 40.66 16.40
C HIS A 163 -20.44 41.26 15.00
N ILE A 164 -20.57 40.45 13.95
CA ILE A 164 -20.44 40.89 12.56
C ILE A 164 -21.84 41.26 12.03
N LYS A 165 -22.06 42.54 11.76
CA LYS A 165 -23.34 43.06 11.27
C LYS A 165 -23.30 43.32 9.77
N PRO A 166 -24.44 43.25 9.06
CA PRO A 166 -24.51 43.65 7.65
C PRO A 166 -23.97 45.06 7.44
N THR A 167 -22.99 45.19 6.55
CA THR A 167 -22.33 46.47 6.22
C THR A 167 -22.39 46.76 4.71
N SER A 168 -22.11 48.00 4.33
CA SER A 168 -21.91 48.36 2.91
C SER A 168 -20.63 47.76 2.36
N ASP A 169 -20.53 47.63 1.03
CA ASP A 169 -19.34 47.09 0.37
C ASP A 169 -18.06 47.84 0.72
N GLU A 170 -18.12 49.17 0.76
CA GLU A 170 -16.99 50.02 1.14
C GLU A 170 -16.52 49.75 2.58
N ALA A 171 -17.46 49.63 3.52
CA ALA A 171 -17.16 49.34 4.91
C ALA A 171 -16.57 47.93 5.08
N ARG A 172 -17.05 46.95 4.29
CA ARG A 172 -16.51 45.59 4.28
C ARG A 172 -15.05 45.56 3.83
N TRP A 173 -14.70 46.28 2.76
CA TRP A 173 -13.29 46.37 2.32
C TRP A 173 -12.38 47.05 3.34
N ILE A 174 -12.87 48.08 4.05
CA ILE A 174 -12.13 48.72 5.15
C ILE A 174 -11.88 47.73 6.30
N GLU A 175 -12.89 46.93 6.65
CA GLU A 175 -12.78 45.90 7.67
C GLU A 175 -11.78 44.81 7.26
N ILE A 176 -11.85 44.31 6.03
CA ILE A 176 -10.88 43.36 5.47
C ILE A 176 -9.46 43.90 5.59
N GLY A 177 -9.21 45.13 5.16
CA GLY A 177 -7.88 45.75 5.27
C GLY A 177 -7.37 45.85 6.71
N SER A 178 -8.27 46.11 7.67
CA SER A 178 -7.96 46.11 9.11
C SER A 178 -7.62 44.72 9.64
N ILE A 179 -8.33 43.69 9.19
CA ILE A 179 -8.06 42.28 9.53
C ILE A 179 -6.69 41.88 8.98
N ILE A 180 -6.45 42.05 7.68
CA ILE A 180 -5.20 41.67 7.00
C ILE A 180 -4.00 42.31 7.70
N LYS A 181 -4.04 43.62 7.97
CA LYS A 181 -2.96 44.32 8.66
C LYS A 181 -2.65 43.76 10.06
N LYS A 182 -3.63 43.15 10.73
CA LYS A 182 -3.47 42.57 12.07
C LYS A 182 -2.99 41.12 12.05
N VAL A 183 -3.32 40.36 11.02
CA VAL A 183 -3.14 38.90 10.98
C VAL A 183 -2.08 38.43 9.99
N GLU A 184 -1.81 39.18 8.92
CA GLU A 184 -0.92 38.77 7.83
C GLU A 184 0.38 39.59 7.80
N LYS A 185 1.51 38.89 7.61
CA LYS A 185 2.81 39.49 7.31
C LYS A 185 3.43 38.76 6.12
N VAL A 186 3.98 39.50 5.16
CA VAL A 186 4.63 38.92 3.97
C VAL A 186 6.13 39.19 4.01
N GLU A 187 6.94 38.13 3.98
CA GLU A 187 8.40 38.17 3.92
C GLU A 187 8.90 37.51 2.62
N HIS A 188 10.00 37.99 2.04
CA HIS A 188 10.61 37.32 0.88
C HIS A 188 11.53 36.17 1.34
N LYS A 189 11.22 34.92 0.97
CA LYS A 189 12.02 33.74 1.33
C LYS A 189 12.58 33.02 0.10
N HIS A 190 13.81 32.50 0.20
CA HIS A 190 14.39 31.57 -0.78
C HIS A 190 14.12 30.11 -0.38
N HIS A 191 13.71 29.29 -1.36
CA HIS A 191 13.38 27.87 -1.13
C HIS A 191 14.59 27.10 -0.60
N THR A 192 14.40 26.24 0.41
CA THR A 192 15.45 25.33 0.86
C THR A 192 15.46 24.04 0.04
N ILE A 193 16.58 23.32 0.03
CA ILE A 193 16.74 22.04 -0.71
C ILE A 193 15.68 21.00 -0.27
N TYR A 194 15.28 21.00 1.01
CA TYR A 194 14.22 20.11 1.51
C TYR A 194 12.84 20.45 0.96
N ASP A 195 12.55 21.74 0.74
CA ASP A 195 11.28 22.19 0.16
C ASP A 195 11.17 21.74 -1.31
N ILE A 196 12.27 21.85 -2.07
CA ILE A 196 12.34 21.40 -3.47
C ILE A 196 12.15 19.88 -3.57
N ILE A 197 12.86 19.10 -2.76
CA ILE A 197 12.69 17.63 -2.73
C ILE A 197 11.25 17.28 -2.31
N SER A 198 10.66 18.06 -1.41
CA SER A 198 9.31 17.84 -0.94
C SER A 198 8.27 17.99 -2.06
N GLU A 199 8.35 19.07 -2.84
CA GLU A 199 7.45 19.29 -3.96
C GLU A 199 7.63 18.26 -5.07
N VAL A 200 8.88 17.95 -5.43
CA VAL A 200 9.20 17.03 -6.53
C VAL A 200 8.66 15.63 -6.25
N THR A 201 8.63 15.20 -4.99
CA THR A 201 8.18 13.87 -4.58
C THR A 201 6.65 13.70 -4.52
N ILE A 202 5.88 14.78 -4.49
CA ILE A 202 4.41 14.75 -4.36
C ILE A 202 3.70 14.94 -5.70
N LYS A 203 4.31 15.66 -6.65
CA LYS A 203 3.73 15.89 -7.99
C LYS A 203 3.72 14.59 -8.82
N PRO A 204 2.61 14.15 -9.45
CA PRO A 204 2.53 12.87 -10.16
C PRO A 204 3.62 12.62 -11.21
N VAL A 205 3.96 13.64 -12.01
CA VAL A 205 4.89 13.53 -13.14
C VAL A 205 6.34 13.39 -12.66
N THR A 206 6.73 14.09 -11.60
CA THR A 206 8.11 14.07 -11.06
C THR A 206 8.26 13.06 -9.92
N GLY A 207 7.19 12.82 -9.16
CA GLY A 207 7.15 11.95 -8.00
C GLY A 207 7.18 10.47 -8.37
N ILE A 208 6.54 10.03 -9.46
CA ILE A 208 6.58 8.62 -9.88
C ILE A 208 8.00 8.18 -10.28
N PRO A 209 8.76 8.91 -11.12
CA PRO A 209 10.15 8.58 -11.41
C PRO A 209 11.03 8.55 -10.16
N PHE A 210 10.91 9.56 -9.29
CA PHE A 210 11.61 9.58 -8.01
C PHE A 210 11.24 8.39 -7.13
N ALA A 211 9.95 8.02 -7.14
CA ALA A 211 9.49 6.89 -6.37
C ALA A 211 10.11 5.58 -6.82
N ILE A 212 10.17 5.36 -8.14
CA ILE A 212 10.85 4.20 -8.73
C ILE A 212 12.33 4.19 -8.35
N ILE A 213 13.02 5.33 -8.40
CA ILE A 213 14.44 5.44 -8.01
C ILE A 213 14.64 5.09 -6.53
N ILE A 214 13.84 5.65 -5.64
CA ILE A 214 13.95 5.40 -4.19
C ILE A 214 13.61 3.95 -3.86
N ILE A 215 12.57 3.39 -4.49
CA ILE A 215 12.19 1.97 -4.42
C ILE A 215 13.35 1.09 -4.88
N PHE A 216 13.96 1.40 -6.02
CA PHE A 216 15.09 0.65 -6.54
C PHE A 216 16.31 0.75 -5.62
N ALA A 217 16.61 1.94 -5.10
CA ALA A 217 17.70 2.16 -4.15
C ALA A 217 17.48 1.40 -2.84
N ALA A 218 16.24 1.41 -2.30
CA ALA A 218 15.88 0.65 -1.12
C ALA A 218 16.00 -0.85 -1.35
N PHE A 219 15.53 -1.36 -2.49
CA PHE A 219 15.72 -2.76 -2.87
C PHE A 219 17.20 -3.14 -2.99
N TRP A 220 17.99 -2.30 -3.65
CA TRP A 220 19.43 -2.50 -3.82
C TRP A 220 20.17 -2.53 -2.48
N LEU A 221 19.81 -1.62 -1.56
CA LEU A 221 20.34 -1.59 -0.20
C LEU A 221 20.00 -2.87 0.58
N VAL A 222 18.73 -3.32 0.52
CA VAL A 222 18.30 -4.57 1.17
C VAL A 222 19.07 -5.76 0.64
N ARG A 223 19.26 -5.84 -0.68
CA ARG A 223 20.01 -6.91 -1.32
C ARG A 223 21.46 -6.93 -0.86
N ILE A 224 22.14 -5.79 -0.89
CA ILE A 224 23.55 -5.69 -0.48
C ILE A 224 23.72 -6.10 0.97
N ILE A 225 22.89 -5.60 1.89
CA ILE A 225 23.02 -5.94 3.31
C ILE A 225 22.70 -7.43 3.52
N GLY A 226 21.65 -7.94 2.87
CA GLY A 226 21.23 -9.34 2.97
C GLY A 226 22.30 -10.31 2.44
N GLU A 227 22.73 -10.15 1.19
CA GLU A 227 23.72 -11.02 0.54
C GLU A 227 25.06 -11.00 1.28
N ASN A 228 25.53 -9.82 1.71
CA ASN A 228 26.79 -9.74 2.45
C ASN A 228 26.69 -10.44 3.81
N LEU A 229 25.57 -10.31 4.52
CA LEU A 229 25.41 -10.99 5.80
C LEU A 229 25.29 -12.51 5.62
N ILE A 230 24.72 -12.99 4.52
CA ILE A 230 24.70 -14.42 4.17
C ILE A 230 26.14 -14.89 3.88
N ASN A 231 26.77 -14.30 2.87
CA ASN A 231 28.05 -14.79 2.33
C ASN A 231 29.22 -14.65 3.32
N PHE A 232 29.25 -13.60 4.15
CA PHE A 232 30.37 -13.34 5.05
C PHE A 232 30.16 -13.82 6.49
N LEU A 233 28.91 -14.03 6.93
CA LEU A 233 28.62 -14.41 8.32
C LEU A 233 27.94 -15.77 8.43
N LEU A 234 26.82 -15.97 7.74
CA LEU A 234 25.96 -17.13 7.99
C LEU A 234 26.36 -18.37 7.19
N ASP A 235 26.71 -18.24 5.92
CA ASP A 235 27.17 -19.39 5.13
C ASP A 235 28.47 -19.99 5.69
N PRO A 236 29.52 -19.21 6.02
CA PRO A 236 30.71 -19.77 6.67
C PRO A 236 30.39 -20.43 8.02
N PHE A 237 29.46 -19.87 8.79
CA PHE A 237 29.04 -20.48 10.05
C PHE A 237 28.33 -21.83 9.83
N PHE A 238 27.42 -21.93 8.86
CA PHE A 238 26.69 -23.16 8.60
C PHE A 238 27.55 -24.22 7.90
N GLU A 239 28.37 -23.85 6.93
CA GLU A 239 29.22 -24.78 6.19
C GLU A 239 30.46 -25.22 6.99
N ASP A 240 31.20 -24.28 7.59
CA ASP A 240 32.48 -24.62 8.22
C ASP A 240 32.31 -25.16 9.65
N ILE A 241 31.30 -24.68 10.39
CA ILE A 241 31.10 -25.04 11.79
C ILE A 241 29.93 -26.01 11.97
N TYR A 242 28.76 -25.72 11.39
CA TYR A 242 27.55 -26.51 11.67
C TYR A 242 27.49 -27.82 10.88
N LYS A 243 27.89 -27.82 9.60
CA LYS A 243 27.92 -29.01 8.73
C LYS A 243 28.71 -30.18 9.31
N PRO A 244 29.96 -30.02 9.81
CA PRO A 244 30.69 -31.16 10.37
C PRO A 244 29.99 -31.75 11.60
N ILE A 245 29.37 -30.91 12.44
CA ILE A 245 28.61 -31.36 13.61
C ILE A 245 27.39 -32.17 13.16
N MET A 246 26.65 -31.68 12.16
CA MET A 246 25.48 -32.38 11.62
C MET A 246 25.87 -33.66 10.87
N MET A 247 27.02 -33.69 10.19
CA MET A 247 27.55 -34.90 9.54
C MET A 247 27.95 -35.97 10.55
N GLN A 248 28.51 -35.59 11.70
CA GLN A 248 28.77 -36.53 12.80
C GLN A 248 27.46 -37.08 13.36
N LEU A 249 26.46 -36.21 13.57
CA LEU A 249 25.13 -36.61 14.01
C LEU A 249 24.44 -37.55 13.01
N SER A 250 24.63 -37.30 11.71
CA SER A 250 24.16 -38.16 10.61
C SER A 250 24.75 -39.56 10.68
N LYS A 251 26.05 -39.67 10.91
CA LYS A 251 26.71 -40.97 11.07
C LYS A 251 26.24 -41.71 12.32
N LEU A 252 25.93 -40.99 13.40
CA LEU A 252 25.49 -41.54 14.67
C LEU A 252 24.04 -42.05 14.61
N LEU A 253 23.16 -41.32 13.91
CA LEU A 253 21.75 -41.69 13.73
C LEU A 253 21.53 -42.85 12.75
N GLY A 254 22.50 -43.14 11.87
CA GLY A 254 22.37 -44.19 10.85
C GLY A 254 21.31 -43.87 9.80
N SER A 255 20.83 -44.89 9.07
CA SER A 255 19.69 -44.74 8.16
C SER A 255 18.39 -45.14 8.87
N GLY A 256 17.36 -44.30 8.76
CA GLY A 256 16.06 -44.55 9.39
C GLY A 256 15.19 -43.30 9.48
N PHE A 257 13.95 -43.48 9.92
CA PHE A 257 12.94 -42.40 9.98
C PHE A 257 13.40 -41.16 10.77
N ILE A 258 14.13 -41.35 11.88
CA ILE A 258 14.63 -40.25 12.71
C ILE A 258 15.73 -39.45 11.99
N HIS A 259 16.59 -40.14 11.22
CA HIS A 259 17.61 -39.51 10.39
C HIS A 259 16.97 -38.66 9.28
N ASP A 260 16.04 -39.24 8.53
CA ASP A 260 15.31 -38.55 7.45
C ASP A 260 14.50 -37.35 7.97
N MET A 261 13.96 -37.43 9.20
CA MET A 261 13.25 -36.32 9.82
C MET A 261 14.17 -35.17 10.23
N LEU A 262 15.25 -35.48 10.96
CA LEU A 262 16.10 -34.47 11.60
C LEU A 262 17.12 -33.89 10.63
N ILE A 263 17.78 -34.75 9.85
CA ILE A 263 18.89 -34.39 8.96
C ILE A 263 18.43 -34.38 7.51
N GLY A 264 17.55 -35.30 7.14
CA GLY A 264 17.01 -35.40 5.80
C GLY A 264 17.95 -36.12 4.83
N GLN A 265 17.63 -36.07 3.54
CA GLN A 265 18.32 -36.85 2.52
C GLN A 265 19.71 -36.27 2.23
N LEU A 266 20.72 -37.14 2.21
CA LEU A 266 22.07 -36.80 1.81
C LEU A 266 22.15 -36.70 0.28
N ILE A 267 22.78 -35.64 -0.22
CA ILE A 267 22.97 -35.40 -1.65
C ILE A 267 24.45 -35.60 -1.94
N ASN A 268 24.78 -36.56 -2.80
CA ASN A 268 26.16 -36.97 -3.07
C ASN A 268 26.95 -37.38 -1.81
N GLY A 269 26.26 -37.87 -0.78
CA GLY A 269 26.88 -38.30 0.49
C GLY A 269 27.15 -37.17 1.49
N GLU A 270 26.76 -35.93 1.17
CA GLU A 270 26.87 -34.78 2.08
C GLU A 270 25.50 -34.18 2.41
N ILE A 271 25.46 -33.43 3.52
CA ILE A 271 24.31 -32.58 3.85
C ILE A 271 24.38 -31.35 2.97
N ASP A 272 23.33 -31.14 2.19
CA ASP A 272 23.06 -29.88 1.52
C ASP A 272 21.95 -29.18 2.30
N PHE A 273 22.30 -28.13 3.05
CA PHE A 273 21.32 -27.39 3.85
C PHE A 273 20.15 -26.85 3.04
N THR A 274 20.32 -26.69 1.72
CA THR A 274 19.31 -26.18 0.83
C THR A 274 18.30 -27.26 0.40
N GLN A 275 18.72 -28.52 0.32
CA GLN A 275 17.95 -29.59 -0.33
C GLN A 275 17.71 -30.83 0.53
N SER A 276 18.42 -31.02 1.64
CA SER A 276 18.28 -32.22 2.47
C SER A 276 16.90 -32.34 3.14
N MET A 277 16.15 -31.25 3.31
CA MET A 277 14.77 -31.23 3.86
C MET A 277 14.62 -31.68 5.34
N GLY A 278 15.73 -31.82 6.09
CA GLY A 278 15.67 -32.10 7.53
C GLY A 278 15.28 -30.89 8.37
N ILE A 279 14.75 -31.13 9.58
CA ILE A 279 14.39 -30.06 10.52
C ILE A 279 15.62 -29.27 11.00
N LEU A 280 16.70 -29.98 11.35
CA LEU A 280 17.94 -29.36 11.86
C LEU A 280 18.82 -28.83 10.74
N THR A 281 18.66 -29.35 9.51
CA THR A 281 19.38 -28.88 8.34
C THR A 281 18.59 -27.76 7.66
N THR A 282 17.75 -28.09 6.68
CA THR A 282 16.97 -27.11 5.90
C THR A 282 16.00 -26.31 6.77
N GLY A 283 15.36 -26.95 7.76
CA GLY A 283 14.41 -26.31 8.66
C GLY A 283 15.02 -25.22 9.56
N LEU A 284 16.34 -25.27 9.81
CA LEU A 284 17.07 -24.26 10.57
C LEU A 284 17.80 -23.27 9.65
N TYR A 285 18.45 -23.78 8.61
CA TYR A 285 19.22 -22.97 7.65
C TYR A 285 18.32 -21.97 6.91
N VAL A 286 17.15 -22.38 6.42
CA VAL A 286 16.26 -21.48 5.69
C VAL A 286 15.84 -20.26 6.53
N PRO A 287 15.24 -20.40 7.73
CA PRO A 287 14.83 -19.24 8.51
C PRO A 287 15.98 -18.40 9.03
N ILE A 288 17.11 -19.01 9.40
CA ILE A 288 18.22 -18.32 10.06
C ILE A 288 19.26 -17.83 9.05
N ALA A 289 19.80 -18.70 8.19
CA ALA A 289 20.83 -18.32 7.24
C ALA A 289 20.27 -17.49 6.09
N LEU A 290 19.16 -17.92 5.48
CA LEU A 290 18.65 -17.25 4.28
C LEU A 290 17.68 -16.11 4.60
N VAL A 291 16.66 -16.34 5.43
CA VAL A 291 15.56 -15.37 5.60
C VAL A 291 15.92 -14.23 6.56
N LEU A 292 16.56 -14.53 7.69
CA LEU A 292 16.84 -13.54 8.74
C LEU A 292 17.68 -12.34 8.24
N PRO A 293 18.75 -12.51 7.44
CA PRO A 293 19.51 -11.39 6.88
C PRO A 293 18.69 -10.40 6.09
N TYR A 294 17.86 -10.91 5.18
CA TYR A 294 16.99 -10.06 4.39
C TYR A 294 15.95 -9.37 5.28
N ILE A 295 15.47 -10.02 6.34
CA ILE A 295 14.56 -9.39 7.31
C ILE A 295 15.25 -8.25 8.07
N ILE A 296 16.51 -8.42 8.51
CA ILE A 296 17.28 -7.37 9.18
C ILE A 296 17.48 -6.18 8.24
N ALA A 297 18.00 -6.45 7.04
CA ALA A 297 18.23 -5.45 5.99
C ALA A 297 16.96 -4.69 5.63
N PHE A 298 15.86 -5.42 5.52
CA PHE A 298 14.54 -4.88 5.22
C PHE A 298 14.04 -3.96 6.32
N TYR A 299 13.96 -4.41 7.58
CA TYR A 299 13.42 -3.57 8.65
C TYR A 299 14.29 -2.35 8.93
N PHE A 300 15.60 -2.47 8.71
CA PHE A 300 16.51 -1.33 8.72
C PHE A 300 16.15 -0.31 7.64
N THR A 301 16.03 -0.75 6.38
CA THR A 301 15.70 0.13 5.24
C THR A 301 14.30 0.73 5.36
N LEU A 302 13.31 -0.07 5.74
CA LEU A 302 11.95 0.41 5.96
C LEU A 302 11.91 1.46 7.08
N SER A 303 12.62 1.25 8.19
CA SER A 303 12.66 2.22 9.29
C SER A 303 13.25 3.55 8.84
N ILE A 304 14.23 3.55 7.92
CA ILE A 304 14.77 4.77 7.31
C ILE A 304 13.71 5.48 6.44
N LEU A 305 12.99 4.73 5.60
CA LEU A 305 11.93 5.30 4.74
C LEU A 305 10.71 5.79 5.55
N GLU A 306 10.40 5.13 6.66
CA GLU A 306 9.32 5.49 7.59
C GLU A 306 9.70 6.74 8.39
N ASP A 307 10.87 6.75 9.04
CA ASP A 307 11.33 7.88 9.87
C ASP A 307 11.69 9.13 9.05
N SER A 308 12.00 8.98 7.76
CA SER A 308 12.21 10.12 6.85
C SER A 308 10.90 10.78 6.40
N GLY A 309 9.74 10.15 6.60
CA GLY A 309 8.46 10.66 6.12
C GLY A 309 8.22 10.40 4.63
N TYR A 310 9.00 9.51 4.00
CA TYR A 310 8.85 9.18 2.58
C TYR A 310 7.67 8.24 2.30
N LEU A 311 7.43 7.21 3.13
CA LEU A 311 6.31 6.27 2.93
C LEU A 311 4.94 6.96 2.85
N PRO A 312 4.62 7.95 3.71
CA PRO A 312 3.41 8.77 3.57
C PRO A 312 3.26 9.44 2.19
N ARG A 313 4.33 9.98 1.62
CA ARG A 313 4.32 10.66 0.30
C ARG A 313 4.13 9.67 -0.84
N LEU A 314 4.79 8.53 -0.75
CA LEU A 314 4.60 7.46 -1.71
C LEU A 314 3.15 6.95 -1.69
N ALA A 315 2.57 6.83 -0.50
CA ALA A 315 1.18 6.45 -0.34
C ALA A 315 0.22 7.47 -0.99
N THR A 316 0.41 8.77 -0.78
CA THR A 316 -0.45 9.79 -1.41
C THR A 316 -0.35 9.80 -2.94
N LEU A 317 0.85 9.56 -3.49
CA LEU A 317 1.09 9.51 -4.94
C LEU A 317 0.32 8.38 -5.64
N VAL A 318 0.25 7.21 -5.00
CA VAL A 318 -0.36 6.00 -5.57
C VAL A 318 -1.79 5.75 -5.08
N ASP A 319 -2.31 6.61 -4.20
CA ASP A 319 -3.60 6.46 -3.54
C ASP A 319 -4.74 6.25 -4.54
N ASN A 320 -4.78 7.06 -5.61
CA ASN A 320 -5.78 6.94 -6.68
C ASN A 320 -5.81 5.55 -7.35
N ILE A 321 -4.65 4.91 -7.54
CA ILE A 321 -4.56 3.58 -8.16
C ILE A 321 -5.02 2.52 -7.16
N PHE A 322 -4.53 2.61 -5.92
CA PHE A 322 -4.87 1.65 -4.87
C PHE A 322 -6.35 1.72 -4.48
N HIS A 323 -6.96 2.90 -4.51
CA HIS A 323 -8.39 3.06 -4.24
C HIS A 323 -9.26 2.31 -5.24
N LYS A 324 -8.86 2.29 -6.53
CA LYS A 324 -9.53 1.48 -7.56
C LYS A 324 -9.43 -0.01 -7.26
N LEU A 325 -8.31 -0.46 -6.70
CA LEU A 325 -8.10 -1.84 -6.25
C LEU A 325 -8.75 -2.14 -4.89
N GLY A 326 -9.43 -1.17 -4.27
CA GLY A 326 -10.16 -1.34 -3.01
C GLY A 326 -9.30 -1.15 -1.76
N MET A 327 -8.12 -0.54 -1.87
CA MET A 327 -7.18 -0.27 -0.78
C MET A 327 -6.78 1.21 -0.71
N HIS A 328 -6.18 1.64 0.41
CA HIS A 328 -5.55 2.97 0.48
C HIS A 328 -4.14 2.94 -0.06
N GLY A 329 -3.57 4.12 -0.32
CA GLY A 329 -2.21 4.31 -0.79
C GLY A 329 -1.14 3.58 0.02
N HIS A 330 -1.34 3.37 1.34
CA HIS A 330 -0.44 2.54 2.16
C HIS A 330 -0.33 1.08 1.74
N GLY A 331 -1.27 0.57 0.92
CA GLY A 331 -1.17 -0.74 0.28
C GLY A 331 0.06 -0.90 -0.62
N ILE A 332 0.71 0.20 -0.99
CA ILE A 332 2.00 0.16 -1.69
C ILE A 332 3.10 -0.45 -0.83
N VAL A 333 3.03 -0.30 0.50
CA VAL A 333 4.05 -0.81 1.41
C VAL A 333 4.09 -2.35 1.35
N PRO A 334 3.00 -3.11 1.62
CA PRO A 334 3.01 -4.56 1.40
C PRO A 334 3.46 -4.98 0.00
N THR A 335 2.99 -4.28 -1.03
CA THR A 335 3.25 -4.61 -2.43
C THR A 335 4.74 -4.50 -2.76
N PHE A 336 5.35 -3.38 -2.41
CA PHE A 336 6.76 -3.12 -2.61
C PHE A 336 7.63 -4.13 -1.86
N LEU A 337 7.24 -4.48 -0.64
CA LEU A 337 8.00 -5.40 0.20
C LEU A 337 7.91 -6.84 -0.27
N GLY A 338 6.76 -7.25 -0.83
CA GLY A 338 6.59 -8.55 -1.46
C GLY A 338 7.59 -8.80 -2.59
N LEU A 339 7.92 -7.77 -3.39
CA LEU A 339 8.92 -7.88 -4.47
C LEU A 339 10.30 -8.31 -3.95
N GLY A 340 10.64 -7.95 -2.71
CA GLY A 340 11.80 -8.50 -2.02
C GLY A 340 11.51 -9.90 -1.49
N CYS A 341 10.63 -9.98 -0.48
CA CYS A 341 10.19 -11.24 0.09
C CYS A 341 8.72 -11.15 0.51
N ASN A 342 7.94 -12.17 0.15
CA ASN A 342 6.52 -12.18 0.47
C ASN A 342 6.22 -12.32 1.97
N VAL A 343 7.17 -12.81 2.79
CA VAL A 343 7.03 -12.91 4.26
C VAL A 343 6.89 -11.51 4.91
N PRO A 344 7.87 -10.58 4.79
CA PRO A 344 7.73 -9.23 5.33
C PRO A 344 6.60 -8.44 4.66
N GLY A 345 6.35 -8.65 3.36
CA GLY A 345 5.22 -8.01 2.68
C GLY A 345 3.87 -8.45 3.25
N ALA A 346 3.68 -9.74 3.54
CA ALA A 346 2.48 -10.24 4.22
C ALA A 346 2.32 -9.64 5.63
N LEU A 347 3.40 -9.55 6.42
CA LEU A 347 3.37 -8.90 7.75
C LEU A 347 3.03 -7.40 7.67
N ALA A 348 3.49 -6.72 6.62
CA ALA A 348 3.21 -5.31 6.42
C ALA A 348 1.72 -5.03 6.17
N THR A 349 0.92 -6.03 5.79
CA THR A 349 -0.54 -5.86 5.63
C THR A 349 -1.23 -5.46 6.94
N ARG A 350 -0.62 -5.71 8.11
CA ARG A 350 -1.12 -5.23 9.42
C ARG A 350 -1.29 -3.72 9.51
N THR A 351 -0.53 -2.97 8.72
CA THR A 351 -0.64 -1.50 8.64
C THR A 351 -1.96 -1.03 8.03
N LEU A 352 -2.67 -1.91 7.31
CA LEU A 352 -3.97 -1.61 6.74
C LEU A 352 -5.03 -1.70 7.83
N GLU A 353 -5.92 -0.72 7.91
CA GLU A 353 -6.88 -0.61 9.01
C GLU A 353 -8.03 -1.61 8.90
N THR A 354 -8.54 -1.86 7.69
CA THR A 354 -9.73 -2.68 7.50
C THR A 354 -9.42 -4.10 7.05
N ARG A 355 -10.27 -5.04 7.49
CA ARG A 355 -10.22 -6.45 7.08
C ARG A 355 -10.26 -6.61 5.55
N LYS A 356 -11.08 -5.81 4.85
CA LYS A 356 -11.19 -5.82 3.39
C LYS A 356 -9.82 -5.53 2.75
N GLN A 357 -9.15 -4.47 3.20
CA GLN A 357 -7.84 -4.08 2.66
C GLN A 357 -6.76 -5.12 2.92
N ARG A 358 -6.69 -5.63 4.15
CA ARG A 358 -5.76 -6.72 4.51
C ARG A 358 -5.94 -7.92 3.61
N PHE A 359 -7.18 -8.36 3.42
CA PHE A 359 -7.50 -9.51 2.58
C PHE A 359 -7.10 -9.30 1.11
N ILE A 360 -7.44 -8.15 0.53
CA ILE A 360 -7.10 -7.81 -0.85
C ILE A 360 -5.57 -7.75 -1.02
N SER A 361 -4.89 -6.98 -0.17
CA SER A 361 -3.44 -6.79 -0.24
C SER A 361 -2.68 -8.11 -0.10
N ALA A 362 -3.04 -8.91 0.91
CA ALA A 362 -2.43 -10.22 1.17
C ALA A 362 -2.63 -11.21 0.02
N THR A 363 -3.82 -11.23 -0.57
CA THR A 363 -4.15 -12.12 -1.69
C THR A 363 -3.43 -11.69 -2.98
N LEU A 364 -3.42 -10.40 -3.30
CA LEU A 364 -2.68 -9.88 -4.46
C LEU A 364 -1.18 -10.10 -4.33
N LEU A 365 -0.64 -9.93 -3.12
CA LEU A 365 0.75 -10.21 -2.82
C LEU A 365 1.13 -11.67 -3.09
N ALA A 366 0.27 -12.61 -2.72
CA ALA A 366 0.55 -14.02 -2.92
C ALA A 366 0.45 -14.47 -4.40
N ILE A 367 -0.41 -13.81 -5.20
CA ILE A 367 -0.74 -14.18 -6.59
C ILE A 367 0.22 -13.53 -7.59
N ALA A 368 0.42 -12.22 -7.49
CA ALA A 368 0.91 -11.43 -8.61
C ALA A 368 2.25 -10.74 -8.33
N ILE A 369 2.74 -10.77 -7.09
CA ILE A 369 4.01 -10.14 -6.72
C ILE A 369 5.10 -11.22 -6.67
N PRO A 370 6.00 -11.27 -7.68
CA PRO A 370 7.12 -12.19 -7.63
C PRO A 370 8.15 -11.67 -6.62
N CYS A 371 8.48 -12.50 -5.62
CA CYS A 371 9.58 -12.17 -4.72
C CYS A 371 10.93 -12.22 -5.44
N MET A 372 12.01 -11.82 -4.75
CA MET A 372 13.35 -11.78 -5.34
C MET A 372 13.77 -13.16 -5.88
N ALA A 373 13.51 -14.23 -5.12
CA ALA A 373 13.83 -15.59 -5.55
C ALA A 373 13.04 -16.00 -6.82
N GLN A 374 11.77 -15.62 -6.90
CA GLN A 374 10.95 -15.86 -8.10
C GLN A 374 11.41 -15.02 -9.29
N THR A 375 11.78 -13.77 -9.05
CA THR A 375 12.33 -12.89 -10.08
C THR A 375 13.63 -13.48 -10.63
N ALA A 376 14.59 -13.82 -9.77
CA ALA A 376 15.84 -14.46 -10.17
C ALA A 376 15.59 -15.77 -10.93
N MET A 377 14.62 -16.56 -10.51
CA MET A 377 14.19 -17.78 -11.17
C MET A 377 13.57 -17.54 -12.56
N ILE A 378 12.71 -16.53 -12.73
CA ILE A 378 12.16 -16.12 -14.03
C ILE A 378 13.30 -15.75 -14.99
N PHE A 379 14.24 -14.93 -14.52
CA PHE A 379 15.41 -14.54 -15.31
C PHE A 379 16.35 -15.72 -15.60
N GLY A 380 16.58 -16.61 -14.64
CA GLY A 380 17.43 -17.79 -14.81
C GLY A 380 16.84 -18.83 -15.76
N ALA A 381 15.53 -19.08 -15.70
CA ALA A 381 14.85 -20.06 -16.54
C ALA A 381 14.67 -19.58 -17.99
N LEU A 382 14.25 -18.32 -18.16
CA LEU A 382 13.84 -17.77 -19.45
C LEU A 382 14.92 -16.89 -20.11
N GLY A 383 15.91 -16.42 -19.35
CA GLY A 383 16.94 -15.50 -19.86
C GLY A 383 17.72 -16.05 -21.04
N LYS A 384 18.00 -17.36 -21.05
CA LYS A 384 18.66 -18.04 -22.18
C LYS A 384 17.86 -18.02 -23.49
N TYR A 385 16.54 -17.83 -23.43
CA TYR A 385 15.67 -17.77 -24.60
C TYR A 385 15.36 -16.33 -25.05
N GLY A 386 15.75 -15.33 -24.26
CA GLY A 386 15.63 -13.91 -24.60
C GLY A 386 14.60 -13.13 -23.78
N MET A 387 14.77 -11.81 -23.76
CA MET A 387 13.99 -10.88 -22.91
C MET A 387 12.49 -10.86 -23.20
N ARG A 388 12.07 -11.25 -24.42
CA ARG A 388 10.64 -11.29 -24.80
C ARG A 388 9.85 -12.24 -23.89
N TYR A 389 10.39 -13.40 -23.55
CA TYR A 389 9.71 -14.39 -22.71
C TYR A 389 9.57 -13.91 -21.27
N ILE A 390 10.60 -13.23 -20.74
CA ILE A 390 10.56 -12.60 -19.41
C ILE A 390 9.49 -11.50 -19.37
N ALA A 391 9.45 -10.64 -20.40
CA ALA A 391 8.47 -9.56 -20.49
C ALA A 391 7.02 -10.08 -20.50
N ILE A 392 6.77 -11.21 -21.17
CA ILE A 392 5.44 -11.86 -21.16
C ILE A 392 5.03 -12.23 -19.73
N VAL A 393 5.91 -12.87 -18.95
CA VAL A 393 5.61 -13.26 -17.56
C VAL A 393 5.24 -12.04 -16.72
N PHE A 394 6.07 -10.99 -16.74
CA PHE A 394 5.80 -9.77 -15.96
C PHE A 394 4.53 -9.04 -16.41
N LEU A 395 4.25 -9.00 -17.71
CA LEU A 395 3.03 -8.40 -18.23
C LEU A 395 1.78 -9.15 -17.75
N VAL A 396 1.83 -10.49 -17.74
CA VAL A 396 0.76 -11.33 -17.20
C VAL A 396 0.56 -11.06 -15.70
N LEU A 397 1.64 -10.99 -14.91
CA LEU A 397 1.58 -10.72 -13.47
C LEU A 397 0.99 -9.32 -13.16
N ILE A 398 1.41 -8.27 -13.89
CA ILE A 398 0.87 -6.91 -13.73
C ILE A 398 -0.61 -6.87 -14.09
N THR A 399 -0.98 -7.49 -15.22
CA THR A 399 -2.37 -7.56 -15.67
C THR A 399 -3.24 -8.30 -14.65
N LEU A 400 -2.73 -9.40 -14.10
CA LEU A 400 -3.40 -10.15 -13.03
C LEU A 400 -3.57 -9.33 -11.76
N TYR A 401 -2.54 -8.61 -11.33
CA TYR A 401 -2.61 -7.74 -10.16
C TYR A 401 -3.78 -6.75 -10.27
N LEU A 402 -3.93 -6.12 -11.44
CA LEU A 402 -5.00 -5.16 -11.72
C LEU A 402 -6.37 -5.85 -11.79
N ILE A 403 -6.51 -6.91 -12.59
CA ILE A 403 -7.79 -7.60 -12.80
C ILE A 403 -8.31 -8.21 -11.50
N ILE A 404 -7.47 -8.98 -10.80
CA ILE A 404 -7.87 -9.61 -9.54
C ILE A 404 -8.16 -8.53 -8.48
N GLY A 405 -7.39 -7.43 -8.44
CA GLY A 405 -7.65 -6.34 -7.50
C GLY A 405 -9.02 -5.68 -7.73
N LEU A 406 -9.39 -5.44 -8.98
CA LEU A 406 -10.72 -4.91 -9.34
C LEU A 406 -11.85 -5.90 -8.99
N ILE A 407 -11.66 -7.19 -9.27
CA ILE A 407 -12.63 -8.24 -8.92
C ILE A 407 -12.80 -8.33 -7.40
N LEU A 408 -11.71 -8.32 -6.65
CA LEU A 408 -11.73 -8.39 -5.18
C LEU A 408 -12.37 -7.13 -4.57
N ASN A 409 -12.12 -5.94 -5.12
CA ASN A 409 -12.76 -4.72 -4.65
C ASN A 409 -14.30 -4.81 -4.73
N LYS A 410 -14.82 -5.38 -5.83
CA LYS A 410 -16.26 -5.55 -6.06
C LYS A 410 -16.88 -6.68 -5.24
N THR A 411 -16.14 -7.75 -4.96
CA THR A 411 -16.66 -8.96 -4.30
C THR A 411 -16.50 -8.94 -2.78
N VAL A 412 -15.43 -8.33 -2.26
CA VAL A 412 -15.17 -8.28 -0.82
C VAL A 412 -15.95 -7.14 -0.18
N LYS A 413 -16.86 -7.50 0.73
CA LYS A 413 -17.66 -6.53 1.50
C LYS A 413 -16.79 -5.80 2.51
N GLY A 414 -17.00 -4.49 2.62
CA GLY A 414 -16.30 -3.62 3.58
C GLY A 414 -16.08 -2.22 3.02
N GLU A 415 -15.90 -1.25 3.92
CA GLU A 415 -15.53 0.13 3.58
C GLU A 415 -14.00 0.24 3.53
N SER A 416 -13.50 1.10 2.66
CA SER A 416 -12.10 1.56 2.64
C SER A 416 -12.12 3.03 3.08
N PRO A 417 -12.14 3.31 4.41
CA PRO A 417 -12.31 4.67 4.93
C PRO A 417 -11.01 5.45 4.75
N GLU A 418 -10.98 6.51 3.92
CA GLU A 418 -9.75 7.28 3.66
C GLU A 418 -9.01 7.59 4.97
N ILE A 419 -7.81 7.03 5.10
CA ILE A 419 -6.93 7.40 6.20
C ILE A 419 -6.48 8.82 5.87
N PHE A 420 -6.82 9.76 6.74
CA PHE A 420 -6.27 11.11 6.74
C PHE A 420 -4.76 11.03 6.92
N LEU A 421 -4.03 10.84 5.83
CA LEU A 421 -2.58 10.86 5.84
C LEU A 421 -2.14 12.31 5.78
N GLU A 422 -2.01 12.95 6.94
CA GLU A 422 -1.21 14.17 7.02
C GLU A 422 0.21 13.79 6.58
N VAL A 423 0.68 14.34 5.47
CA VAL A 423 2.03 14.07 4.95
C VAL A 423 3.02 14.79 5.87
N PRO A 424 3.81 14.08 6.70
CA PRO A 424 4.74 14.73 7.60
C PRO A 424 5.88 15.41 6.81
N PRO A 425 6.46 16.49 7.36
CA PRO A 425 7.66 17.09 6.79
C PRO A 425 8.83 16.10 6.79
N TYR A 426 9.79 16.29 5.87
CA TYR A 426 10.98 15.45 5.83
C TYR A 426 11.78 15.62 7.12
N HIS A 427 12.10 14.50 7.76
CA HIS A 427 12.93 14.47 8.96
C HIS A 427 14.18 13.62 8.74
N ARG A 428 15.24 13.91 9.50
CA ARG A 428 16.43 13.06 9.52
C ARG A 428 16.15 11.83 10.38
N PRO A 429 16.30 10.61 9.84
CA PRO A 429 16.04 9.38 10.60
C PRO A 429 17.05 9.25 11.75
N SER A 430 16.57 8.90 12.94
CA SER A 430 17.44 8.75 14.11
C SER A 430 17.99 7.32 14.19
N ILE A 431 19.32 7.18 14.15
CA ILE A 431 19.98 5.86 14.13
C ILE A 431 19.58 5.00 15.34
N LYS A 432 19.41 5.62 16.51
CA LYS A 432 18.97 4.93 17.73
C LYS A 432 17.54 4.38 17.62
N ALA A 433 16.61 5.12 17.00
CA ALA A 433 15.25 4.62 16.81
C ALA A 433 15.23 3.52 15.74
N VAL A 434 15.95 3.71 14.64
CA VAL A 434 16.06 2.73 13.55
C VAL A 434 16.60 1.38 14.07
N SER A 435 17.69 1.38 14.82
CA SER A 435 18.26 0.14 15.36
C SER A 435 17.36 -0.54 16.39
N LYS A 436 16.73 0.22 17.30
CA LYS A 436 15.78 -0.31 18.28
C LYS A 436 14.54 -0.91 17.61
N LYS A 437 13.95 -0.22 16.63
CA LYS A 437 12.79 -0.70 15.84
C LYS A 437 13.16 -1.99 15.11
N THR A 438 14.32 -2.02 14.44
CA THR A 438 14.82 -3.20 13.73
C THR A 438 14.98 -4.39 14.68
N TRP A 439 15.64 -4.20 15.82
CA TRP A 439 15.87 -5.27 16.80
C TRP A 439 14.57 -5.85 17.38
N MET A 440 13.60 -4.99 17.73
CA MET A 440 12.30 -5.44 18.22
C MET A 440 11.57 -6.32 17.21
N ARG A 441 11.57 -5.93 15.92
CA ARG A 441 10.91 -6.69 14.85
C ARG A 441 11.64 -8.00 14.54
N VAL A 442 12.97 -8.01 14.59
CA VAL A 442 13.79 -9.21 14.44
C VAL A 442 13.54 -10.22 15.58
N ARG A 443 13.52 -9.75 16.83
CA ARG A 443 13.19 -10.60 17.99
C ARG A 443 11.80 -11.23 17.88
N TRP A 444 10.83 -10.47 17.38
CA TRP A 444 9.48 -10.98 17.12
C TRP A 444 9.46 -12.06 16.04
N PHE A 445 10.20 -11.87 14.93
CA PHE A 445 10.37 -12.90 13.90
C PHE A 445 10.99 -14.19 14.46
N LEU A 446 12.06 -14.07 15.25
CA LEU A 446 12.73 -15.23 15.87
C LEU A 446 11.80 -15.97 16.85
N GLY A 447 11.03 -15.24 17.67
CA GLY A 447 10.15 -15.84 18.68
C GLY A 447 8.86 -16.43 18.10
N GLU A 448 8.30 -15.84 17.05
CA GLU A 448 6.97 -16.21 16.58
C GLU A 448 6.90 -16.77 15.16
N ALA A 449 7.84 -16.50 14.26
CA ALA A 449 7.78 -17.00 12.88
C ALA A 449 8.60 -18.28 12.71
N VAL A 450 9.83 -18.30 13.23
CA VAL A 450 10.76 -19.44 13.10
C VAL A 450 10.15 -20.77 13.60
N PRO A 451 9.47 -20.84 14.77
CA PRO A 451 8.88 -22.10 15.24
C PRO A 451 7.85 -22.69 14.26
N PHE A 452 7.01 -21.85 13.66
CA PHE A 452 6.03 -22.32 12.69
C PHE A 452 6.68 -22.72 11.35
N LEU A 453 7.77 -22.08 10.96
CA LEU A 453 8.55 -22.51 9.79
C LEU A 453 9.11 -23.91 9.98
N MET A 454 9.67 -24.19 11.17
CA MET A 454 10.16 -25.53 11.51
C MET A 454 9.04 -26.57 11.47
N VAL A 455 7.84 -26.26 12.02
CA VAL A 455 6.67 -27.15 11.94
C VAL A 455 6.23 -27.36 10.50
N GLY A 456 6.22 -26.32 9.67
CA GLY A 456 5.86 -26.41 8.25
C GLY A 456 6.82 -27.30 7.46
N VAL A 457 8.13 -27.11 7.64
CA VAL A 457 9.16 -27.96 7.00
C VAL A 457 9.04 -29.40 7.48
N PHE A 458 8.83 -29.61 8.79
CA PHE A 458 8.60 -30.94 9.34
C PHE A 458 7.41 -31.65 8.70
N LEU A 459 6.24 -30.99 8.65
CA LEU A 459 5.03 -31.56 8.07
C LEU A 459 5.21 -31.95 6.61
N VAL A 460 5.93 -31.13 5.84
CA VAL A 460 6.10 -31.43 4.43
C VAL A 460 7.16 -32.50 4.19
N ASN A 461 8.24 -32.54 4.98
CA ASN A 461 9.19 -33.64 4.93
C ASN A 461 8.48 -34.97 5.27
N LEU A 462 7.58 -34.96 6.26
CA LEU A 462 6.72 -36.12 6.56
C LEU A 462 5.84 -36.53 5.38
N LEU A 463 5.21 -35.58 4.68
CA LEU A 463 4.40 -35.86 3.48
C LEU A 463 5.23 -36.39 2.31
N TYR A 464 6.47 -35.92 2.15
CA TYR A 464 7.41 -36.41 1.15
C TYR A 464 7.84 -37.84 1.46
N PHE A 465 8.20 -38.14 2.71
CA PHE A 465 8.56 -39.48 3.17
C PHE A 465 7.41 -40.49 2.99
N LEU A 466 6.17 -40.09 3.31
CA LEU A 466 4.98 -40.93 3.14
C LEU A 466 4.60 -41.17 1.66
N GLY A 467 5.33 -40.60 0.70
CA GLY A 467 5.04 -40.75 -0.73
C GLY A 467 3.81 -39.97 -1.22
N VAL A 468 3.22 -39.14 -0.35
CA VAL A 468 1.96 -38.42 -0.62
C VAL A 468 2.17 -37.40 -1.73
N LEU A 469 3.31 -36.72 -1.76
CA LEU A 469 3.61 -35.72 -2.80
C LEU A 469 3.75 -36.36 -4.18
N GLN A 470 4.36 -37.55 -4.28
CA GLN A 470 4.48 -38.33 -5.51
C GLN A 470 3.12 -38.86 -5.96
N TRP A 471 2.28 -39.29 -5.01
CA TRP A 471 0.91 -39.73 -5.30
C TRP A 471 0.04 -38.59 -5.84
N ILE A 472 0.08 -37.41 -5.21
CA ILE A 472 -0.62 -36.20 -5.69
C ILE A 472 -0.09 -35.80 -7.08
N GLY A 473 1.23 -35.86 -7.29
CA GLY A 473 1.84 -35.60 -8.61
C GLY A 473 1.28 -36.53 -9.69
N LYS A 474 1.20 -37.84 -9.41
CA LYS A 474 0.61 -38.82 -10.32
C LYS A 474 -0.85 -38.53 -10.66
N LEU A 475 -1.63 -38.08 -9.67
CA LEU A 475 -3.03 -37.70 -9.86
C LEU A 475 -3.18 -36.44 -10.72
N LEU A 476 -2.24 -35.49 -10.62
CA LEU A 476 -2.24 -34.24 -11.38
C LEU A 476 -1.58 -34.35 -12.77
N MET A 477 -0.85 -35.42 -13.06
CA MET A 477 -0.24 -35.67 -14.38
C MET A 477 -1.20 -35.50 -15.57
N PRO A 478 -2.40 -36.14 -15.60
CA PRO A 478 -3.31 -35.98 -16.74
C PRO A 478 -3.78 -34.52 -16.88
N LEU A 479 -3.93 -33.79 -15.77
CA LEU A 479 -4.31 -32.39 -15.80
C LEU A 479 -3.17 -31.52 -16.38
N MET A 480 -1.90 -31.84 -16.09
CA MET A 480 -0.75 -31.11 -16.67
C MET A 480 -0.64 -31.27 -18.18
N SER A 481 -0.78 -32.49 -18.69
CA SER A 481 -0.67 -32.77 -20.12
C SER A 481 -1.91 -32.32 -20.90
N THR A 482 -3.11 -32.58 -20.38
CA THR A 482 -4.38 -32.28 -21.09
C THR A 482 -4.86 -30.85 -20.94
N LEU A 483 -4.55 -30.15 -19.84
CA LEU A 483 -5.03 -28.78 -19.62
C LEU A 483 -3.95 -27.73 -19.94
N PHE A 484 -2.69 -27.99 -19.59
CA PHE A 484 -1.60 -27.02 -19.76
C PHE A 484 -0.61 -27.35 -20.89
N GLY A 485 -0.66 -28.55 -21.46
CA GLY A 485 0.28 -28.99 -22.48
C GLY A 485 1.71 -29.13 -21.93
N LEU A 486 1.85 -29.39 -20.63
CA LEU A 486 3.12 -29.57 -19.93
C LEU A 486 3.43 -31.06 -19.77
N PRO A 487 4.71 -31.48 -19.71
CA PRO A 487 5.09 -32.84 -19.33
C PRO A 487 4.47 -33.23 -17.99
N GLY A 488 4.07 -34.49 -17.83
CA GLY A 488 3.42 -34.96 -16.59
C GLY A 488 4.33 -34.76 -15.37
N GLU A 489 5.64 -34.85 -15.55
CA GLU A 489 6.68 -34.64 -14.55
C GLU A 489 6.69 -33.20 -14.01
N ALA A 490 6.14 -32.22 -14.74
CA ALA A 490 6.01 -30.86 -14.23
C ALA A 490 5.06 -30.76 -13.01
N SER A 491 4.17 -31.74 -12.83
CA SER A 491 3.27 -31.81 -11.66
C SER A 491 4.06 -31.91 -10.34
N THR A 492 5.13 -32.72 -10.31
CA THR A 492 5.94 -32.90 -9.10
C THR A 492 6.75 -31.63 -8.81
N ALA A 493 7.29 -30.98 -9.84
CA ALA A 493 7.97 -29.69 -9.72
C ALA A 493 7.04 -28.61 -9.15
N LEU A 494 5.79 -28.50 -9.64
CA LEU A 494 4.79 -27.56 -9.14
C LEU A 494 4.44 -27.79 -7.66
N ILE A 495 4.34 -29.05 -7.24
CA ILE A 495 4.08 -29.42 -5.84
C ILE A 495 5.28 -29.05 -4.95
N VAL A 496 6.51 -29.39 -5.37
CA VAL A 496 7.74 -29.01 -4.65
C VAL A 496 7.89 -27.49 -4.59
N GLY A 497 7.36 -26.76 -5.58
CA GLY A 497 7.30 -25.30 -5.60
C GLY A 497 6.61 -24.68 -4.38
N PHE A 498 5.69 -25.40 -3.73
CA PHE A 498 5.10 -24.95 -2.46
C PHE A 498 6.14 -24.81 -1.34
N LEU A 499 7.10 -25.74 -1.28
CA LEU A 499 8.23 -25.68 -0.34
C LEU A 499 9.23 -24.62 -0.76
N ARG A 500 9.70 -24.74 -2.00
CA ARG A 500 10.74 -23.92 -2.60
C ARG A 500 10.52 -23.81 -4.08
N LYS A 501 10.19 -22.60 -4.51
CA LYS A 501 9.92 -22.30 -5.92
C LYS A 501 11.16 -22.36 -6.80
N ASP A 502 12.34 -22.08 -6.26
CA ASP A 502 13.60 -22.14 -6.99
C ASP A 502 14.02 -23.60 -7.30
N LEU A 503 13.82 -24.54 -6.36
CA LEU A 503 14.05 -25.97 -6.60
C LEU A 503 13.11 -26.52 -7.68
N ALA A 504 11.86 -26.08 -7.68
CA ALA A 504 10.89 -26.47 -8.71
C ALA A 504 11.41 -26.13 -10.12
N VAL A 505 12.06 -24.98 -10.31
CA VAL A 505 12.64 -24.64 -11.62
C VAL A 505 13.85 -25.49 -11.97
N GLY A 506 14.69 -25.83 -10.99
CA GLY A 506 15.74 -26.83 -11.16
C GLY A 506 15.20 -28.18 -11.67
N MET A 507 14.00 -28.56 -11.25
CA MET A 507 13.30 -29.77 -11.73
C MET A 507 12.62 -29.59 -13.10
N LEU A 508 12.26 -28.36 -13.48
CA LEU A 508 11.63 -28.08 -14.78
C LEU A 508 12.64 -27.99 -15.93
N LEU A 509 13.85 -27.48 -15.68
CA LEU A 509 14.86 -27.24 -16.72
C LEU A 509 15.30 -28.52 -17.47
N PRO A 510 15.46 -29.68 -16.81
CA PRO A 510 15.82 -30.94 -17.48
C PRO A 510 14.69 -31.55 -18.33
N LEU A 511 13.45 -31.07 -18.23
CA LEU A 511 12.29 -31.63 -18.93
C LEU A 511 12.20 -31.24 -20.43
N ASN A 512 13.25 -30.61 -20.99
CA ASN A 512 13.37 -30.23 -22.41
C ASN A 512 12.11 -29.56 -23.01
N MET A 513 11.46 -28.70 -22.22
CA MET A 513 10.27 -27.97 -22.65
C MET A 513 10.58 -26.88 -23.69
N ASN A 514 9.62 -26.61 -24.56
CA ASN A 514 9.64 -25.45 -25.47
C ASN A 514 9.66 -24.14 -24.63
N PRO A 515 10.35 -23.07 -25.07
CA PRO A 515 10.33 -21.76 -24.41
C PRO A 515 8.93 -21.27 -23.98
N LEU A 516 7.90 -21.47 -24.82
CA LEU A 516 6.52 -21.07 -24.50
C LEU A 516 5.87 -21.95 -23.42
N GLN A 517 6.17 -23.26 -23.40
CA GLN A 517 5.76 -24.15 -22.31
C GLN A 517 6.44 -23.77 -21.00
N LEU A 518 7.72 -23.38 -21.06
CA LEU A 518 8.46 -22.91 -19.89
C LEU A 518 7.89 -21.60 -19.34
N VAL A 519 7.42 -20.68 -20.21
CA VAL A 519 6.68 -19.48 -19.78
C VAL A 519 5.41 -19.87 -19.02
N ILE A 520 4.62 -20.83 -19.51
CA ILE A 520 3.41 -21.31 -18.82
C ILE A 520 3.80 -21.88 -17.44
N ALA A 521 4.77 -22.78 -17.39
CA ALA A 521 5.17 -23.45 -16.14
C ALA A 521 5.72 -22.45 -15.11
N VAL A 522 6.59 -21.52 -15.50
CA VAL A 522 7.17 -20.50 -14.62
C VAL A 522 6.10 -19.51 -14.15
N THR A 523 5.17 -19.11 -15.02
CA THR A 523 4.06 -18.22 -14.65
C THR A 523 3.14 -18.90 -13.64
N MET A 524 2.78 -20.16 -13.87
CA MET A 524 1.99 -20.96 -12.94
C MET A 524 2.69 -21.15 -11.60
N LEU A 525 3.99 -21.50 -11.60
CA LEU A 525 4.80 -21.56 -10.38
C LEU A 525 4.79 -20.24 -9.62
N THR A 526 4.74 -19.12 -10.32
CA THR A 526 4.69 -17.81 -9.69
C THR A 526 3.37 -17.56 -8.98
N ILE A 527 2.24 -17.94 -9.60
CA ILE A 527 0.87 -17.60 -9.17
C ILE A 527 0.22 -18.63 -8.22
N TYR A 528 0.51 -19.92 -8.39
CA TYR A 528 -0.25 -21.04 -7.82
C TYR A 528 -0.34 -21.06 -6.29
N PHE A 529 0.77 -20.85 -5.59
CA PHE A 529 0.77 -20.89 -4.14
C PHE A 529 2.01 -20.20 -3.56
N PRO A 530 1.94 -19.46 -2.44
CA PRO A 530 3.10 -18.89 -1.77
C PRO A 530 4.03 -19.97 -1.18
N CYS A 531 5.29 -19.64 -0.88
CA CYS A 531 6.15 -20.57 -0.15
C CYS A 531 5.57 -20.88 1.25
N VAL A 532 5.94 -22.01 1.85
CA VAL A 532 5.52 -22.40 3.22
C VAL A 532 5.64 -21.25 4.20
N ALA A 533 6.73 -20.49 4.13
CA ALA A 533 6.94 -19.35 5.02
C ALA A 533 5.90 -18.25 4.88
N THR A 534 5.60 -17.89 3.64
CA THR A 534 4.58 -16.87 3.34
C THR A 534 3.18 -17.40 3.66
N PHE A 535 2.89 -18.67 3.36
CA PHE A 535 1.62 -19.32 3.68
C PHE A 535 1.33 -19.27 5.19
N THR A 536 2.30 -19.65 6.03
CA THR A 536 2.15 -19.63 7.49
C THR A 536 1.86 -18.22 8.01
N VAL A 537 2.58 -17.22 7.50
CA VAL A 537 2.34 -15.82 7.89
C VAL A 537 0.97 -15.35 7.41
N LEU A 538 0.58 -15.63 6.16
CA LEU A 538 -0.74 -15.28 5.64
C LEU A 538 -1.87 -15.94 6.43
N LEU A 539 -1.71 -17.21 6.82
CA LEU A 539 -2.67 -17.92 7.66
C LEU A 539 -2.86 -17.20 9.01
N LYS A 540 -1.77 -16.68 9.58
CA LYS A 540 -1.79 -15.92 10.83
C LYS A 540 -2.45 -14.54 10.65
N GLU A 541 -2.16 -13.83 9.56
CA GLU A 541 -2.70 -12.48 9.31
C GLU A 541 -4.18 -12.47 8.92
N LEU A 542 -4.60 -13.42 8.07
CA LEU A 542 -5.96 -13.51 7.57
C LEU A 542 -6.87 -14.36 8.48
N GLY A 543 -6.28 -15.28 9.24
CA GLY A 543 -7.00 -16.32 9.94
C GLY A 543 -7.49 -17.43 8.99
N PHE A 544 -7.93 -18.55 9.58
CA PHE A 544 -8.23 -19.78 8.85
C PHE A 544 -9.29 -19.63 7.74
N LYS A 545 -10.41 -18.95 8.03
CA LYS A 545 -11.52 -18.80 7.08
C LYS A 545 -11.15 -17.99 5.83
N ASP A 546 -10.44 -16.88 6.01
CA ASP A 546 -10.03 -16.05 4.89
C ASP A 546 -8.85 -16.67 4.15
N MET A 547 -7.96 -17.38 4.85
CA MET A 547 -6.88 -18.10 4.19
C MET A 547 -7.38 -19.17 3.22
N ILE A 548 -8.44 -19.91 3.58
CA ILE A 548 -9.10 -20.86 2.66
C ILE A 548 -9.64 -20.14 1.43
N LYS A 549 -10.32 -19.00 1.60
CA LYS A 549 -10.84 -18.21 0.48
C LYS A 549 -9.72 -17.71 -0.43
N SER A 550 -8.67 -17.13 0.16
CA SER A 550 -7.50 -16.65 -0.56
C SER A 550 -6.84 -17.80 -1.33
N THR A 551 -6.70 -18.98 -0.70
CA THR A 551 -6.18 -20.20 -1.33
C THR A 551 -6.99 -20.67 -2.52
N LEU A 552 -8.33 -20.70 -2.40
CA LEU A 552 -9.20 -21.04 -3.53
C LEU A 552 -9.05 -20.04 -4.69
N ILE A 553 -8.91 -18.75 -4.39
CA ILE A 553 -8.65 -17.72 -5.41
C ILE A 553 -7.28 -17.95 -6.06
N MET A 554 -6.23 -18.26 -5.30
CA MET A 554 -4.89 -18.55 -5.83
C MET A 554 -4.90 -19.73 -6.80
N ILE A 555 -5.48 -20.87 -6.38
CA ILE A 555 -5.54 -22.10 -7.20
C ILE A 555 -6.39 -21.87 -8.45
N SER A 556 -7.57 -21.28 -8.31
CA SER A 556 -8.45 -20.99 -9.47
C SER A 556 -7.80 -20.02 -10.46
N THR A 557 -7.09 -19.00 -9.96
CA THR A 557 -6.35 -18.05 -10.81
C THR A 557 -5.23 -18.75 -11.56
N ALA A 558 -4.44 -19.59 -10.89
CA ALA A 558 -3.33 -20.29 -11.53
C ALA A 558 -3.80 -21.28 -12.60
N ILE A 559 -4.86 -22.04 -12.34
CA ILE A 559 -5.46 -22.95 -13.32
C ILE A 559 -6.02 -22.16 -14.51
N SER A 560 -6.77 -21.10 -14.25
CA SER A 560 -7.36 -20.28 -15.32
C SER A 560 -6.30 -19.65 -16.20
N ILE A 561 -5.24 -19.09 -15.61
CA ILE A 561 -4.16 -18.44 -16.35
C ILE A 561 -3.29 -19.44 -17.10
N GLY A 562 -2.97 -20.58 -16.48
CA GLY A 562 -2.26 -21.65 -17.18
C GLY A 562 -3.01 -22.09 -18.44
N PHE A 563 -4.33 -22.24 -18.35
CA PHE A 563 -5.18 -22.60 -19.49
C PHE A 563 -5.23 -21.48 -20.54
N ILE A 564 -5.46 -20.24 -20.12
CA ILE A 564 -5.48 -19.08 -21.03
C ILE A 564 -4.16 -18.94 -21.79
N LEU A 565 -3.02 -19.06 -21.11
CA LEU A 565 -1.71 -18.97 -21.76
C LEU A 565 -1.48 -20.11 -22.76
N ARG A 566 -1.92 -21.33 -22.43
CA ARG A 566 -1.88 -22.43 -23.40
C ARG A 566 -2.71 -22.12 -24.63
N VAL A 567 -3.96 -21.67 -24.45
CA VAL A 567 -4.84 -21.34 -25.58
C VAL A 567 -4.22 -20.24 -26.46
N ILE A 568 -3.61 -19.23 -25.85
CA ILE A 568 -2.94 -18.15 -26.60
C ILE A 568 -1.72 -18.65 -27.38
N PHE A 569 -0.90 -19.54 -26.80
CA PHE A 569 0.35 -19.98 -27.44
C PHE A 569 0.20 -21.17 -28.38
N PHE A 570 -0.72 -22.09 -28.11
CA PHE A 570 -0.83 -23.39 -28.79
C PHE A 570 -2.25 -23.70 -29.28
N GLY A 571 -3.24 -22.84 -29.02
CA GLY A 571 -4.63 -23.11 -29.36
C GLY A 571 -5.37 -23.96 -28.33
N ILE A 572 -6.64 -24.27 -28.62
CA ILE A 572 -7.50 -25.07 -27.73
C ILE A 572 -7.01 -26.54 -27.76
N PRO A 573 -6.88 -27.20 -26.58
CA PRO A 573 -6.47 -28.60 -26.45
C PRO A 573 -7.18 -29.59 -27.37
#